data_AF-A0A350X2I2-F1
#
_entry.id   AF-A0A350X2I2-F1
#
_cell.length_a   1.000
_cell.length_b   1.000
_cell.length_c   1.000
_cell.angle_alpha   90.00
_cell.angle_beta   90.00
_cell.angle_gamma   90.00
#
_symmetry.space_group_name_H-M   'P 1'
#
loop_
_entity.id
_entity.type
_entity.pdbx_description
1 polymer ?
#
loop_
_entity_poly.entity_id
_entity_poly.type
_entity_poly.pdbx_seq_one_letter_code
_entity_poly.pdbx_strand_id
1 'polypeptide(L)'
;MSKPIVFGICNQNKNVYMLLTYVEGIDLSDALPTLSNDEQYELGRKAGTILKQIYNQDVEPQHIPTTTKRARKLEQIQRYMASDVRVANDDVALNYITENIDKMCKHGPCYLHGDFHPGNLIYTPTGELGVIDFNRYEVGDPYEEFYKLESFGVEVSIPYCIGQIDAYFAGNVPMEFFETLTVYVAHVALFSIKWAEKFGQADVDGMVRRWLMAYEHYHGFTTVIPSWYSKR
;
A
#
# COMPACT_ATOMS: atom_id res chain seq x y z
N MET A 1 10.87 -3.32 15.09
CA MET A 1 11.32 -3.16 13.69
C MET A 1 12.68 -3.83 13.54
N SER A 2 12.95 -4.44 12.39
CA SER A 2 14.30 -4.93 12.07
C SER A 2 15.29 -3.76 12.01
N LYS A 3 16.44 -3.88 12.65
CA LYS A 3 17.49 -2.85 12.67
C LYS A 3 18.68 -3.29 11.83
N PRO A 4 19.33 -2.38 11.09
CA PRO A 4 20.53 -2.72 10.35
C PRO A 4 21.69 -3.07 11.27
N ILE A 5 22.40 -4.15 10.94
CA ILE A 5 23.64 -4.58 11.59
C ILE A 5 24.84 -4.19 10.72
N VAL A 6 24.81 -4.55 9.44
CA VAL A 6 25.87 -4.22 8.48
C VAL A 6 25.33 -4.20 7.06
N PHE A 7 25.91 -3.32 6.25
CA PHE A 7 25.74 -3.27 4.81
C PHE A 7 27.10 -3.38 4.15
N GLY A 8 27.16 -4.05 3.01
CA GLY A 8 28.41 -4.14 2.28
C GLY A 8 28.25 -4.66 0.87
N ILE A 9 29.40 -4.75 0.22
CA ILE A 9 29.56 -5.28 -1.11
C ILE A 9 30.34 -6.59 -0.99
N CYS A 10 29.93 -7.62 -1.72
CA CYS A 10 30.60 -8.92 -1.73
C CYS A 10 30.77 -9.44 -3.17
N ASN A 11 31.37 -10.62 -3.31
CA ASN A 11 31.59 -11.29 -4.60
C ASN A 11 32.30 -10.40 -5.63
N GLN A 12 33.47 -9.85 -5.28
CA GLN A 12 34.26 -8.98 -6.17
C GLN A 12 33.46 -7.79 -6.73
N ASN A 13 32.69 -7.13 -5.88
CA ASN A 13 31.85 -5.98 -6.24
C ASN A 13 30.66 -6.27 -7.17
N LYS A 14 30.23 -7.53 -7.25
CA LYS A 14 29.07 -7.93 -8.08
C LYS A 14 27.77 -8.03 -7.30
N ASN A 15 27.82 -8.04 -5.97
CA ASN A 15 26.64 -8.18 -5.11
C ASN A 15 26.69 -7.22 -3.93
N VAL A 16 25.50 -6.82 -3.46
CA VAL A 16 25.32 -6.07 -2.22
C VAL A 16 24.63 -6.97 -1.20
N TYR A 17 24.91 -6.76 0.08
CA TYR A 17 24.24 -7.45 1.16
C TYR A 17 23.89 -6.50 2.30
N MET A 18 22.85 -6.88 3.05
CA MET A 18 22.41 -6.24 4.28
C MET A 18 22.14 -7.34 5.30
N LEU A 19 22.68 -7.19 6.50
CA LEU A 19 22.30 -7.99 7.67
C LEU A 19 21.43 -7.14 8.59
N LEU A 20 20.32 -7.72 9.03
CA LEU A 20 19.32 -7.08 9.89
C LEU A 20 19.14 -7.90 11.17
N THR A 21 18.75 -7.25 12.27
CA THR A 21 18.30 -7.97 13.46
C THR A 21 17.02 -8.74 13.14
N TYR A 22 16.94 -9.97 13.63
CA TYR A 22 15.71 -10.76 13.56
C TYR A 22 14.61 -10.16 14.44
N VAL A 23 13.37 -10.22 13.95
CA VAL A 23 12.17 -9.80 14.70
C VAL A 23 11.40 -11.08 15.02
N GLU A 24 11.38 -11.46 16.30
CA GLU A 24 10.68 -12.65 16.76
C GLU A 24 9.16 -12.48 16.66
N GLY A 25 8.48 -13.47 16.08
CA GLY A 25 7.03 -13.49 15.93
C GLY A 25 6.57 -14.23 14.67
N ILE A 26 5.30 -14.03 14.31
CA ILE A 26 4.67 -14.60 13.12
C ILE A 26 4.24 -13.50 12.15
N ASP A 27 4.07 -13.83 10.87
CA ASP A 27 3.51 -12.91 9.88
C ASP A 27 2.13 -12.43 10.35
N LEU A 28 1.89 -11.12 10.32
CA LEU A 28 0.62 -10.57 10.77
C LEU A 28 -0.55 -11.05 9.90
N SER A 29 -0.31 -11.36 8.62
CA SER A 29 -1.31 -11.93 7.71
C SER A 29 -1.79 -13.31 8.15
N ASP A 30 -0.90 -14.10 8.77
CA ASP A 30 -1.25 -15.40 9.33
C ASP A 30 -1.92 -15.26 10.71
N ALA A 31 -1.53 -14.24 11.48
CA ALA A 31 -2.08 -14.00 12.81
C ALA A 31 -3.53 -13.47 12.77
N LEU A 32 -3.80 -12.46 11.94
CA LEU A 32 -5.07 -11.72 11.91
C LEU A 32 -6.31 -12.63 11.82
N PRO A 33 -6.38 -13.65 10.94
CA PRO A 33 -7.54 -14.55 10.84
C PRO A 33 -7.84 -15.36 12.11
N THR A 34 -6.89 -15.48 13.03
CA THR A 34 -7.04 -16.23 14.29
C THR A 34 -7.53 -15.38 15.45
N LEU A 35 -7.59 -14.06 15.27
CA LEU A 35 -7.93 -13.08 16.29
C LEU A 35 -9.37 -12.60 16.14
N SER A 36 -9.95 -12.06 17.21
CA SER A 36 -11.26 -11.39 17.16
C SER A 36 -11.21 -10.11 16.33
N ASN A 37 -12.36 -9.65 15.84
CA ASN A 37 -12.45 -8.41 15.08
C ASN A 37 -11.92 -7.19 15.87
N ASP A 38 -12.16 -7.15 17.19
CA ASP A 38 -11.66 -6.08 18.06
C ASP A 38 -10.13 -6.09 18.14
N GLU A 39 -9.52 -7.27 18.31
CA GLU A 39 -8.06 -7.42 18.32
C GLU A 39 -7.45 -7.05 16.96
N GLN A 40 -8.07 -7.47 15.86
CA GLN A 40 -7.65 -7.10 14.52
C GLN A 40 -7.70 -5.59 14.31
N TYR A 41 -8.79 -4.94 14.76
CA TYR A 41 -8.94 -3.49 14.70
C TYR A 41 -7.88 -2.76 15.54
N GLU A 42 -7.61 -3.20 16.77
CA GLU A 42 -6.57 -2.62 17.61
C GLU A 42 -5.16 -2.80 17.02
N LEU A 43 -4.87 -3.94 16.39
CA LEU A 43 -3.62 -4.13 15.64
C LEU A 43 -3.54 -3.19 14.43
N GLY A 44 -4.66 -2.98 13.73
CA GLY A 44 -4.79 -1.94 12.72
C GLY A 44 -4.41 -0.57 13.27
N ARG A 45 -4.95 -0.20 14.45
CA ARG A 45 -4.64 1.08 15.10
C ARG A 45 -3.16 1.22 15.45
N LYS A 46 -2.53 0.15 15.96
CA LYS A 46 -1.07 0.13 16.19
C LYS A 46 -0.31 0.37 14.88
N ALA A 47 -0.69 -0.31 13.79
CA ALA A 47 -0.06 -0.14 12.49
C ALA A 47 -0.22 1.30 11.95
N GLY A 48 -1.40 1.91 12.08
CA GLY A 48 -1.65 3.29 11.68
C GLY A 48 -0.83 4.31 12.48
N THR A 49 -0.63 4.04 13.78
CA THR A 49 0.22 4.85 14.65
C THR A 49 1.69 4.76 14.24
N ILE A 50 2.17 3.55 13.94
CA ILE A 50 3.54 3.32 13.45
C ILE A 50 3.75 4.05 12.11
N LEU A 51 2.82 3.92 11.18
CA LEU A 51 2.93 4.56 9.86
C LEU A 51 3.00 6.09 9.98
N LYS A 52 2.18 6.68 10.87
CA LYS A 52 2.25 8.11 11.19
C LYS A 52 3.60 8.54 11.75
N GLN A 53 4.24 7.72 12.57
CA GLN A 53 5.58 8.02 13.10
C GLN A 53 6.66 8.02 12.00
N ILE A 54 6.55 7.14 11.01
CA ILE A 54 7.43 7.13 9.83
C ILE A 54 7.24 8.43 9.04
N TYR A 55 6.00 8.84 8.82
CA TYR A 55 5.70 9.99 7.96
C TYR A 55 6.03 11.34 8.62
N ASN A 56 6.01 11.38 9.95
CA ASN A 56 6.39 12.57 10.73
C ASN A 56 7.91 12.77 10.85
N GLN A 57 8.73 11.92 10.23
CA GLN A 57 10.17 12.17 10.13
C GLN A 57 10.44 13.31 9.15
N ASP A 58 11.36 14.21 9.50
CA ASP A 58 11.76 15.30 8.62
C ASP A 58 12.45 14.75 7.37
N VAL A 59 11.92 15.10 6.19
CA VAL A 59 12.55 14.74 4.92
C VAL A 59 13.78 15.61 4.71
N GLU A 60 14.93 14.96 4.50
CA GLU A 60 16.17 15.69 4.25
C GLU A 60 16.08 16.44 2.90
N PRO A 61 16.55 17.70 2.81
CA PRO A 61 16.37 18.51 1.61
C PRO A 61 16.84 17.86 0.30
N GLN A 62 17.91 17.06 0.35
CA GLN A 62 18.44 16.36 -0.82
C GLN A 62 17.60 15.14 -1.25
N HIS A 63 16.69 14.66 -0.40
CA HIS A 63 15.78 13.56 -0.73
C HIS A 63 14.44 14.07 -1.30
N ILE A 64 14.17 15.37 -1.21
CA ILE A 64 12.94 15.96 -1.75
C ILE A 64 12.94 15.82 -3.29
N PRO A 65 11.95 15.12 -3.87
CA PRO A 65 11.86 14.98 -5.32
C PRO A 65 11.68 16.33 -6.00
N THR A 66 12.39 16.56 -7.10
CA THR A 66 12.24 17.77 -7.93
C THR A 66 10.98 17.72 -8.80
N THR A 67 10.35 16.56 -8.93
CA THR A 67 9.14 16.33 -9.73
C THR A 67 8.20 15.38 -9.00
N THR A 68 6.91 15.45 -9.32
CA THR A 68 5.92 14.50 -8.79
C THR A 68 5.92 13.19 -9.59
N LYS A 69 5.34 12.13 -9.02
CA LYS A 69 5.21 10.83 -9.70
C LYS A 69 4.14 10.82 -10.81
N ARG A 70 3.47 11.95 -11.07
CA ARG A 70 2.34 12.04 -12.02
C ARG A 70 2.68 11.49 -13.41
N ALA A 71 3.82 11.90 -13.98
CA ALA A 71 4.25 11.43 -15.30
C ALA A 71 4.47 9.92 -15.33
N ARG A 72 5.12 9.36 -14.29
CA ARG A 72 5.31 7.92 -14.12
C ARG A 72 3.97 7.19 -13.98
N LYS A 73 3.00 7.74 -13.24
CA LYS A 73 1.66 7.13 -13.09
C LYS A 73 0.92 7.08 -14.43
N LEU A 74 1.01 8.13 -15.25
CA LEU A 74 0.46 8.14 -16.61
C LEU A 74 1.12 7.08 -17.51
N GLU A 75 2.45 7.00 -17.50
CA GLU A 75 3.19 6.00 -18.28
C GLU A 75 2.80 4.57 -17.88
N GLN A 76 2.64 4.32 -16.58
CA GLN A 76 2.18 3.03 -16.07
C GLN A 76 0.80 2.65 -16.62
N ILE A 77 -0.15 3.59 -16.69
CA ILE A 77 -1.46 3.35 -17.28
C ILE A 77 -1.37 3.12 -18.78
N GLN A 78 -0.56 3.89 -19.51
CA GLN A 78 -0.34 3.67 -20.94
C GLN A 78 0.21 2.26 -21.22
N ARG A 79 1.12 1.77 -20.37
CA ARG A 79 1.65 0.40 -20.47
C ARG A 79 0.60 -0.67 -20.22
N TYR A 80 -0.33 -0.42 -19.31
CA TYR A 80 -1.47 -1.31 -19.07
C TYR A 80 -2.44 -1.31 -20.28
N MET A 81 -2.78 -0.13 -20.79
CA MET A 81 -3.67 0.02 -21.96
C MET A 81 -3.12 -0.66 -23.22
N ALA A 82 -1.79 -0.70 -23.37
CA ALA A 82 -1.11 -1.37 -24.47
C ALA A 82 -0.84 -2.87 -24.21
N SER A 83 -1.32 -3.44 -23.10
CA SER A 83 -1.06 -4.84 -22.75
C SER A 83 -2.16 -5.79 -23.20
N ASP A 84 -1.80 -7.06 -23.34
CA ASP A 84 -2.74 -8.13 -23.72
C ASP A 84 -3.54 -8.69 -22.52
N VAL A 85 -3.21 -8.26 -21.29
CA VAL A 85 -3.83 -8.70 -20.03
C VAL A 85 -4.85 -7.70 -19.47
N ARG A 86 -5.50 -6.92 -20.34
CA ARG A 86 -6.57 -6.01 -19.92
C ARG A 86 -7.76 -6.76 -19.34
N VAL A 87 -8.43 -6.13 -18.38
CA VAL A 87 -9.63 -6.67 -17.72
C VAL A 87 -10.89 -5.98 -18.21
N ALA A 88 -12.02 -6.68 -18.09
CA ALA A 88 -13.32 -6.12 -18.43
C ALA A 88 -13.66 -4.91 -17.54
N ASN A 89 -14.39 -3.95 -18.12
CA ASN A 89 -14.84 -2.71 -17.48
C ASN A 89 -13.73 -1.79 -16.98
N ASP A 90 -12.49 -1.97 -17.44
CA ASP A 90 -11.36 -1.10 -17.07
C ASP A 90 -11.53 0.33 -17.58
N ASP A 91 -12.28 0.56 -18.65
CA ASP A 91 -12.59 1.90 -19.19
C ASP A 91 -13.18 2.84 -18.13
N VAL A 92 -13.98 2.33 -17.19
CA VAL A 92 -14.55 3.14 -16.10
C VAL A 92 -13.45 3.65 -15.16
N ALA A 93 -12.53 2.77 -14.76
CA ALA A 93 -11.40 3.16 -13.94
C ALA A 93 -10.40 4.02 -14.70
N LEU A 94 -10.15 3.75 -15.99
CA LEU A 94 -9.30 4.57 -16.84
C LEU A 94 -9.82 6.01 -16.93
N ASN A 95 -11.11 6.19 -17.20
CA ASN A 95 -11.75 7.51 -17.20
C ASN A 95 -11.64 8.19 -15.84
N TYR A 96 -11.94 7.46 -14.76
CA TYR A 96 -11.82 7.99 -13.40
C TYR A 96 -10.40 8.46 -13.08
N ILE A 97 -9.38 7.67 -13.45
CA ILE A 97 -7.97 8.05 -13.28
C ILE A 97 -7.67 9.31 -14.08
N THR A 98 -8.03 9.38 -15.36
CA THR A 98 -7.75 10.54 -16.21
C THR A 98 -8.36 11.82 -15.66
N GLU A 99 -9.60 11.77 -15.17
CA GLU A 99 -10.30 12.93 -14.61
C GLU A 99 -9.73 13.38 -13.25
N ASN A 100 -9.13 12.45 -12.49
CA ASN A 100 -8.75 12.69 -11.09
C ASN A 100 -7.24 12.58 -10.82
N ILE A 101 -6.39 12.33 -11.82
CA ILE A 101 -4.96 12.08 -11.60
C ILE A 101 -4.24 13.22 -10.90
N ASP A 102 -4.73 14.45 -11.05
CA ASP A 102 -4.16 15.62 -10.41
C ASP A 102 -4.37 15.64 -8.89
N LYS A 103 -5.25 14.79 -8.34
CA LYS A 103 -5.40 14.58 -6.89
C LYS A 103 -4.21 13.84 -6.27
N MET A 104 -3.49 13.03 -7.05
CA MET A 104 -2.27 12.36 -6.58
C MET A 104 -1.12 13.35 -6.40
N CYS A 105 -0.21 13.04 -5.47
CA CYS A 105 1.03 13.80 -5.28
C CYS A 105 0.82 15.27 -4.92
N LYS A 106 -0.29 15.60 -4.23
CA LYS A 106 -0.60 16.96 -3.77
C LYS A 106 0.01 17.30 -2.41
N HIS A 107 0.18 16.29 -1.56
CA HIS A 107 0.67 16.48 -0.21
C HIS A 107 2.18 16.67 -0.19
N GLY A 108 2.67 17.32 0.86
CA GLY A 108 4.11 17.47 1.09
C GLY A 108 4.79 16.10 1.17
N PRO A 109 5.98 15.94 0.56
CA PRO A 109 6.67 14.67 0.56
C PRO A 109 7.02 14.22 1.98
N CYS A 110 6.78 12.95 2.29
CA CYS A 110 7.25 12.28 3.51
C CYS A 110 8.04 11.01 3.16
N TYR A 111 8.79 10.47 4.11
CA TYR A 111 9.32 9.12 3.96
C TYR A 111 8.19 8.10 4.02
N LEU A 112 8.15 7.21 3.05
CA LEU A 112 7.24 6.08 2.95
C LEU A 112 8.02 4.80 3.23
N HIS A 113 7.34 3.80 3.80
CA HIS A 113 7.90 2.46 3.85
C HIS A 113 7.95 1.86 2.44
N GLY A 114 6.96 2.18 1.62
CA GLY A 114 6.85 1.74 0.22
C GLY A 114 6.20 0.38 0.04
N ASP A 115 6.12 -0.43 1.10
CA ASP A 115 5.51 -1.78 1.11
C ASP A 115 4.78 -2.12 2.43
N PHE A 116 4.15 -1.11 3.07
CA PHE A 116 3.50 -1.31 4.37
C PHE A 116 2.15 -2.04 4.26
N HIS A 117 2.14 -3.33 4.54
CA HIS A 117 0.94 -4.20 4.56
C HIS A 117 1.12 -5.35 5.57
N PRO A 118 0.08 -6.13 5.93
CA PRO A 118 0.18 -7.20 6.92
C PRO A 118 1.35 -8.18 6.70
N GLY A 119 1.62 -8.60 5.46
CA GLY A 119 2.75 -9.48 5.13
C GLY A 119 4.15 -8.94 5.42
N ASN A 120 4.30 -7.63 5.68
CA ASN A 120 5.56 -7.01 6.09
C ASN A 120 5.53 -6.54 7.55
N LEU A 121 4.55 -7.04 8.32
CA LEU A 121 4.41 -6.81 9.74
C LEU A 121 4.49 -8.15 10.48
N ILE A 122 5.18 -8.15 11.62
CA ILE A 122 5.37 -9.30 12.48
C ILE A 122 4.57 -9.09 13.76
N TYR A 123 3.66 -10.02 14.05
CA TYR A 123 2.96 -10.08 15.33
C TYR A 123 3.87 -10.75 16.36
N THR A 124 4.31 -9.97 17.36
CA THR A 124 5.29 -10.44 18.34
C THR A 124 4.63 -11.21 19.48
N PRO A 125 5.38 -12.04 20.24
CA PRO A 125 4.86 -12.73 21.43
C PRO A 125 4.35 -11.79 22.54
N THR A 126 4.72 -10.50 22.50
CA THR A 126 4.24 -9.48 23.44
C THR A 126 2.95 -8.80 22.98
N GLY A 127 2.37 -9.21 21.84
CA GLY A 127 1.20 -8.58 21.24
C GLY A 127 1.49 -7.25 20.53
N GLU A 128 2.75 -6.99 20.20
CA GLU A 128 3.20 -5.79 19.48
C GLU A 128 3.44 -6.06 17.99
N LEU A 129 3.67 -4.98 17.23
CA LEU A 129 3.99 -5.06 15.80
C LEU A 129 5.47 -4.75 15.53
N GLY A 130 6.13 -5.66 14.84
CA GLY A 130 7.43 -5.42 14.23
C GLY A 130 7.29 -5.11 12.74
N VAL A 131 7.95 -4.04 12.27
CA VAL A 131 8.02 -3.71 10.84
C VAL A 131 9.31 -4.26 10.24
N ILE A 132 9.21 -4.88 9.06
CA ILE A 132 10.32 -5.43 8.27
C ILE A 132 10.20 -5.01 6.80
N ASP A 133 11.21 -5.35 5.99
CA ASP A 133 11.24 -5.15 4.53
C ASP A 133 11.16 -3.70 4.04
N PHE A 134 12.09 -2.86 4.51
CA PHE A 134 12.25 -1.46 4.07
C PHE A 134 12.93 -1.34 2.68
N ASN A 135 12.92 -2.36 1.83
CA ASN A 135 13.64 -2.35 0.54
C ASN A 135 12.96 -1.47 -0.53
N ARG A 136 11.70 -1.06 -0.32
CA ARG A 136 10.91 -0.18 -1.21
C ARG A 136 10.77 1.24 -0.70
N TYR A 137 11.48 1.61 0.36
CA TYR A 137 11.34 2.94 0.95
C TYR A 137 11.58 4.03 -0.11
N GLU A 138 10.79 5.10 -0.02
CA GLU A 138 10.93 6.24 -0.92
C GLU A 138 10.38 7.51 -0.27
N VAL A 139 10.60 8.66 -0.91
CA VAL A 139 9.94 9.91 -0.55
C VAL A 139 8.77 10.14 -1.49
N GLY A 140 7.58 10.38 -0.94
CA GLY A 140 6.36 10.48 -1.75
C GLY A 140 5.15 11.03 -1.02
N ASP A 141 3.99 10.85 -1.65
CA ASP A 141 2.70 11.25 -1.08
C ASP A 141 2.31 10.29 0.05
N PRO A 142 2.03 10.76 1.28
CA PRO A 142 1.60 9.91 2.39
C PRO A 142 0.39 9.03 2.07
N TYR A 143 -0.53 9.50 1.20
CA TYR A 143 -1.75 8.76 0.88
C TYR A 143 -1.49 7.62 -0.12
N GLU A 144 -0.37 7.64 -0.84
CA GLU A 144 -0.01 6.58 -1.80
C GLU A 144 0.14 5.22 -1.10
N GLU A 145 0.62 5.17 0.13
CA GLU A 145 0.85 3.88 0.81
C GLU A 145 -0.46 3.11 1.09
N PHE A 146 -1.60 3.82 1.21
CA PHE A 146 -2.86 3.25 1.66
C PHE A 146 -3.58 2.40 0.61
N TYR A 147 -3.21 2.45 -0.68
CA TYR A 147 -3.80 1.53 -1.67
C TYR A 147 -3.53 0.06 -1.31
N LYS A 148 -2.47 -0.20 -0.55
CA LYS A 148 -2.09 -1.55 -0.09
C LYS A 148 -3.14 -2.18 0.82
N LEU A 149 -3.96 -1.37 1.48
CA LEU A 149 -5.11 -1.88 2.23
C LEU A 149 -6.08 -2.58 1.27
N GLU A 150 -6.40 -1.95 0.15
CA GLU A 150 -7.24 -2.56 -0.88
C GLU A 150 -6.54 -3.75 -1.56
N SER A 151 -5.24 -3.63 -1.86
CA SER A 151 -4.52 -4.69 -2.59
C SER A 151 -4.22 -5.93 -1.75
N PHE A 152 -3.99 -5.78 -0.44
CA PHE A 152 -3.45 -6.86 0.40
C PHE A 152 -4.11 -6.93 1.79
N GLY A 153 -4.57 -5.80 2.32
CA GLY A 153 -5.13 -5.75 3.67
C GLY A 153 -6.54 -6.36 3.76
N VAL A 154 -7.45 -5.98 2.86
CA VAL A 154 -8.87 -6.39 2.91
C VAL A 154 -9.08 -7.88 2.65
N GLU A 155 -8.16 -8.53 1.93
CA GLU A 155 -8.15 -9.98 1.75
C GLU A 155 -7.88 -10.73 3.08
N VAL A 156 -7.19 -10.07 4.01
CA VAL A 156 -6.76 -10.65 5.29
C VAL A 156 -7.69 -10.22 6.42
N SER A 157 -7.96 -8.92 6.56
CA SER A 157 -8.73 -8.37 7.66
C SER A 157 -9.24 -6.96 7.35
N ILE A 158 -10.56 -6.82 7.19
CA ILE A 158 -11.24 -5.53 7.12
C ILE A 158 -11.11 -4.74 8.42
N PRO A 159 -11.32 -5.32 9.64
CA PRO A 159 -11.16 -4.57 10.89
C PRO A 159 -9.77 -3.94 11.04
N TYR A 160 -8.70 -4.66 10.68
CA TYR A 160 -7.34 -4.12 10.65
C TYR A 160 -7.21 -2.90 9.74
N CYS A 161 -7.75 -2.98 8.50
CA CYS A 161 -7.68 -1.88 7.54
C CYS A 161 -8.39 -0.62 8.06
N ILE A 162 -9.56 -0.79 8.67
CA ILE A 162 -10.33 0.30 9.29
C ILE A 162 -9.51 0.93 10.43
N GLY A 163 -8.98 0.10 11.35
CA GLY A 163 -8.17 0.57 12.48
C GLY A 163 -6.93 1.34 12.05
N GLN A 164 -6.28 0.91 10.97
CA GLN A 164 -5.10 1.57 10.42
C GLN A 164 -5.41 2.98 9.90
N ILE A 165 -6.49 3.14 9.13
CA ILE A 165 -6.93 4.46 8.65
C ILE A 165 -7.33 5.34 9.84
N ASP A 166 -8.15 4.81 10.76
CA ASP A 166 -8.65 5.55 11.91
C ASP A 166 -7.53 6.09 12.79
N ALA A 167 -6.53 5.27 13.13
CA ALA A 167 -5.43 5.71 13.98
C ALA A 167 -4.53 6.73 13.29
N TYR A 168 -4.25 6.57 12.00
CA TYR A 168 -3.45 7.53 11.24
C TYR A 168 -4.06 8.95 11.30
N PHE A 169 -5.37 9.05 11.10
CA PHE A 169 -6.11 10.31 11.15
C PHE A 169 -6.65 10.70 12.54
N ALA A 170 -6.30 9.96 13.59
CA ALA A 170 -6.85 10.15 14.93
C ALA A 170 -8.40 10.21 14.96
N GLY A 171 -9.04 9.38 14.14
CA GLY A 171 -10.50 9.26 14.00
C GLY A 171 -11.16 10.30 13.09
N ASN A 172 -10.42 11.31 12.60
CA ASN A 172 -10.97 12.39 11.77
C ASN A 172 -10.46 12.28 10.34
N VAL A 173 -10.96 11.28 9.61
CA VAL A 173 -10.50 11.00 8.23
C VAL A 173 -11.10 12.03 7.26
N PRO A 174 -10.29 12.83 6.55
CA PRO A 174 -10.79 13.83 5.63
C PRO A 174 -11.34 13.19 4.35
N MET A 175 -12.37 13.78 3.75
CA MET A 175 -12.90 13.30 2.46
C MET A 175 -11.84 13.30 1.35
N GLU A 176 -10.94 14.29 1.36
CA GLU A 176 -9.82 14.37 0.42
C GLU A 176 -8.91 13.12 0.45
N PHE A 177 -8.76 12.47 1.61
CA PHE A 177 -8.03 11.22 1.70
C PHE A 177 -8.71 10.13 0.87
N PHE A 178 -10.02 9.94 1.02
CA PHE A 178 -10.77 8.94 0.26
C PHE A 178 -10.78 9.24 -1.24
N GLU A 179 -10.97 10.51 -1.62
CA GLU A 179 -10.90 10.92 -3.01
C GLU A 179 -9.54 10.60 -3.64
N THR A 180 -8.45 10.89 -2.94
CA THR A 180 -7.08 10.65 -3.41
C THR A 180 -6.76 9.15 -3.43
N LEU A 181 -7.12 8.42 -2.37
CA LEU A 181 -6.93 6.98 -2.25
C LEU A 181 -7.64 6.23 -3.39
N THR A 182 -8.86 6.64 -3.74
CA THR A 182 -9.63 6.02 -4.83
C THR A 182 -8.87 6.11 -6.16
N VAL A 183 -8.21 7.24 -6.45
CA VAL A 183 -7.38 7.36 -7.65
C VAL A 183 -6.18 6.40 -7.58
N TYR A 184 -5.52 6.30 -6.42
CA TYR A 184 -4.41 5.36 -6.23
C TYR A 184 -4.85 3.90 -6.38
N VAL A 185 -5.99 3.53 -5.82
CA VAL A 185 -6.58 2.19 -5.96
C VAL A 185 -6.91 1.89 -7.42
N ALA A 186 -7.64 2.78 -8.11
CA ALA A 186 -7.99 2.59 -9.51
C ALA A 186 -6.73 2.40 -10.38
N HIS A 187 -5.72 3.26 -10.15
CA HIS A 187 -4.45 3.21 -10.86
C HIS A 187 -3.71 1.90 -10.63
N VAL A 188 -3.50 1.53 -9.36
CA VAL A 188 -2.68 0.39 -8.99
C VAL A 188 -3.38 -0.93 -9.29
N ALA A 189 -4.70 -1.03 -9.11
CA ALA A 189 -5.46 -2.23 -9.42
C ALA A 189 -5.31 -2.62 -10.90
N LEU A 190 -5.28 -1.65 -11.83
CA LEU A 190 -5.02 -1.90 -13.24
C LEU A 190 -3.52 -2.18 -13.51
N PHE A 191 -2.64 -1.28 -13.09
CA PHE A 191 -1.22 -1.40 -13.43
C PHE A 191 -0.55 -2.65 -12.84
N SER A 192 -1.03 -3.14 -11.69
CA SER A 192 -0.46 -4.33 -11.04
C SER A 192 -0.65 -5.58 -11.89
N ILE A 193 -1.73 -5.67 -12.67
CA ILE A 193 -1.97 -6.77 -13.62
C ILE A 193 -0.86 -6.79 -14.68
N LYS A 194 -0.56 -5.63 -15.28
CA LYS A 194 0.56 -5.49 -16.22
C LYS A 194 1.91 -5.79 -15.56
N TRP A 195 2.11 -5.34 -14.33
CA TRP A 195 3.34 -5.60 -13.60
C TRP A 195 3.55 -7.09 -13.27
N ALA A 196 2.46 -7.84 -13.06
CA ALA A 196 2.48 -9.25 -12.69
C ALA A 196 2.91 -10.19 -13.83
N GLU A 197 2.79 -9.79 -15.09
CA GLU A 197 3.14 -10.62 -16.25
C GLU A 197 4.55 -11.22 -16.19
N LYS A 198 5.51 -10.48 -15.62
CA LYS A 198 6.91 -10.93 -15.52
C LYS A 198 7.13 -12.05 -14.51
N PHE A 199 6.14 -12.35 -13.66
CA PHE A 199 6.17 -13.41 -12.65
C PHE A 199 5.38 -14.64 -13.08
N GLY A 200 4.35 -14.46 -13.92
CA GLY A 200 3.62 -15.53 -14.58
C GLY A 200 2.11 -15.43 -14.41
N GLN A 201 1.39 -16.38 -15.01
CA GLN A 201 -0.08 -16.34 -15.08
C GLN A 201 -0.76 -16.36 -13.71
N ALA A 202 -0.21 -17.11 -12.74
CA ALA A 202 -0.79 -17.19 -11.40
C ALA A 202 -0.80 -15.82 -10.68
N ASP A 203 0.26 -15.03 -10.84
CA ASP A 203 0.34 -13.67 -10.31
C ASP A 203 -0.62 -12.72 -11.04
N VAL A 204 -0.72 -12.85 -12.37
CA VAL A 204 -1.69 -12.10 -13.18
C VAL A 204 -3.10 -12.37 -12.68
N ASP A 205 -3.48 -13.64 -12.53
CA ASP A 205 -4.80 -14.04 -12.04
C ASP A 205 -5.06 -13.49 -10.62
N GLY A 206 -4.03 -13.44 -9.77
CA GLY A 206 -4.08 -12.80 -8.45
C GLY A 206 -4.40 -11.31 -8.53
N MET A 207 -3.74 -10.57 -9.42
CA MET A 207 -4.02 -9.14 -9.61
C MET A 207 -5.39 -8.90 -10.25
N VAL A 208 -5.85 -9.78 -11.12
CA VAL A 208 -7.20 -9.71 -11.70
C VAL A 208 -8.26 -9.88 -10.61
N ARG A 209 -8.08 -10.82 -9.66
CA ARG A 209 -9.00 -10.96 -8.51
C ARG A 209 -9.04 -9.69 -7.65
N ARG A 210 -7.89 -9.08 -7.38
CA ARG A 210 -7.80 -7.81 -6.64
C ARG A 210 -8.45 -6.65 -7.36
N TRP A 211 -8.32 -6.60 -8.69
CA TRP A 211 -9.08 -5.67 -9.51
C TRP A 211 -10.58 -5.84 -9.33
N LEU A 212 -11.10 -7.07 -9.43
CA LEU A 212 -12.53 -7.33 -9.28
C LEU A 212 -13.05 -6.93 -7.90
N MET A 213 -12.27 -7.21 -6.85
CA MET A 213 -12.59 -6.76 -5.48
C MET A 213 -12.63 -5.25 -5.35
N ALA A 214 -11.60 -4.54 -5.84
CA ALA A 214 -11.56 -3.09 -5.83
C ALA A 214 -12.73 -2.49 -6.63
N TYR A 215 -13.02 -3.04 -7.80
CA TYR A 215 -14.16 -2.63 -8.61
C TYR A 215 -15.48 -2.79 -7.84
N GLU A 216 -15.70 -3.90 -7.14
CA GLU A 216 -16.89 -4.11 -6.30
C GLU A 216 -16.94 -3.15 -5.11
N HIS A 217 -15.85 -3.03 -4.35
CA HIS A 217 -15.80 -2.19 -3.14
C HIS A 217 -16.07 -0.71 -3.42
N TYR A 218 -15.66 -0.22 -4.59
CA TYR A 218 -15.88 1.16 -5.04
C TYR A 218 -17.09 1.31 -5.97
N HIS A 219 -17.93 0.28 -6.11
CA HIS A 219 -19.11 0.26 -6.98
C HIS A 219 -18.81 0.69 -8.42
N GLY A 220 -17.75 0.15 -9.01
CA GLY A 220 -17.26 0.56 -10.31
C GLY A 220 -16.68 1.97 -10.30
N PHE A 221 -16.04 2.38 -9.20
CA PHE A 221 -15.46 3.72 -8.99
C PHE A 221 -16.48 4.86 -9.06
N THR A 222 -17.77 4.58 -8.81
CA THR A 222 -18.79 5.63 -8.63
C THR A 222 -18.83 6.18 -7.20
N THR A 223 -18.19 5.49 -6.25
CA THR A 223 -18.00 5.97 -4.86
C THR A 223 -16.52 6.17 -4.56
N VAL A 224 -16.21 7.08 -3.62
CA VAL A 224 -14.82 7.32 -3.15
C VAL A 224 -14.53 6.66 -1.81
N ILE A 225 -15.56 6.34 -1.04
CA ILE A 225 -15.45 5.56 0.18
C ILE A 225 -15.74 4.11 -0.19
N PRO A 226 -14.82 3.17 0.06
CA PRO A 226 -15.07 1.77 -0.24
C PRO A 226 -16.10 1.18 0.73
N SER A 227 -16.89 0.23 0.23
CA SER A 227 -17.99 -0.38 0.98
C SER A 227 -17.53 -1.10 2.25
N TRP A 228 -16.31 -1.64 2.28
CA TRP A 228 -15.76 -2.29 3.48
C TRP A 228 -15.47 -1.31 4.61
N TYR A 229 -15.16 -0.04 4.33
CA TYR A 229 -14.91 0.96 5.37
C TYR A 229 -16.21 1.38 6.08
N SER A 230 -17.35 1.23 5.41
CA SER A 230 -18.67 1.62 5.95
C SER A 230 -19.31 0.54 6.84
N LYS A 231 -18.69 -0.64 6.99
CA LYS A 231 -19.24 -1.80 7.73
C LYS A 231 -18.83 -1.85 9.21
N ARG A 232 -18.72 -0.70 9.88
CA ARG A 232 -18.44 -0.64 11.32
C ARG A 232 -19.53 -1.31 12.15
#